data_AF-A0A928PY38-F1
#
_entry.id   AF-A0A928PY38-F1
#
_cell.length_a   1.000
_cell.length_b   1.000
_cell.length_c   1.000
_cell.angle_alpha   90.00
_cell.angle_beta   90.00
_cell.angle_gamma   90.00
#
_symmetry.space_group_name_H-M   'P 1'
#
loop_
_entity.id
_entity.type
_entity.pdbx_description
1 polymer ?
#
loop_
_entity_poly.entity_id
_entity_poly.type
_entity_poly.pdbx_seq_one_letter_code
_entity_poly.pdbx_strand_id
1 'polypeptide(L)'
;MVKITCIKDLENISDSGAKHIAKPELNRLLTSYQIDNISCFGSIFVIENGAEFENYSAMGLSEPINQNFEFTETYHIKQCNREEIYLFGCIIICDDFAVDILANKKLLTDEQIERFSSSIQNTEYKINIDTEDF
;
A
#
# COMPACT_ATOMS: atom_id res chain seq x y z
N MET A 1 0.33 -4.24 -11.26
CA MET A 1 0.42 -4.49 -9.81
C MET A 1 1.86 -4.82 -9.56
N VAL A 2 2.46 -4.09 -8.64
CA VAL A 2 3.87 -4.25 -8.31
C VAL A 2 3.96 -4.89 -6.93
N LYS A 3 4.59 -6.05 -6.85
CA LYS A 3 4.94 -6.68 -5.57
C LYS A 3 6.26 -6.12 -5.09
N ILE A 4 6.28 -5.63 -3.86
CA ILE A 4 7.45 -5.04 -3.22
C ILE A 4 7.84 -5.90 -2.03
N THR A 5 9.09 -6.37 -2.05
CA THR A 5 9.70 -7.15 -0.97
C THR A 5 11.06 -6.61 -0.56
N CYS A 6 11.72 -5.82 -1.41
CA CYS A 6 13.01 -5.20 -1.14
C CYS A 6 13.12 -3.83 -1.82
N ILE A 7 14.15 -3.05 -1.46
CA ILE A 7 14.33 -1.68 -1.95
C ILE A 7 14.40 -1.60 -3.48
N LYS A 8 14.99 -2.60 -4.13
CA LYS A 8 15.11 -2.65 -5.59
C LYS A 8 13.74 -2.71 -6.29
N ASP A 9 12.75 -3.33 -5.65
CA ASP A 9 11.40 -3.46 -6.25
C ASP A 9 10.70 -2.11 -6.41
N LEU A 10 11.11 -1.09 -5.64
CA LEU A 10 10.60 0.29 -5.75
C LEU A 10 10.91 0.94 -7.10
N GLU A 11 11.89 0.44 -7.85
CA GLU A 11 12.20 0.90 -9.20
C GLU A 11 11.08 0.56 -10.20
N ASN A 12 10.26 -0.45 -9.90
CA ASN A 12 9.20 -0.92 -10.77
C ASN A 12 7.87 -0.15 -10.58
N ILE A 13 7.79 0.75 -9.59
CA ILE A 13 6.58 1.54 -9.32
C ILE A 13 6.57 2.76 -10.25
N SER A 14 5.55 2.87 -11.08
CA SER A 14 5.36 3.98 -12.01
C SER A 14 4.70 5.20 -11.36
N ASP A 15 3.81 4.98 -10.37
CA ASP A 15 3.15 6.03 -9.61
C ASP A 15 4.11 6.62 -8.55
N SER A 16 4.53 7.87 -8.75
CA SER A 16 5.48 8.56 -7.87
C SER A 16 4.95 8.79 -6.45
N GLY A 17 3.65 9.04 -6.28
CA GLY A 17 3.03 9.20 -4.97
C GLY A 17 2.97 7.87 -4.21
N ALA A 18 2.61 6.78 -4.90
CA ALA A 18 2.66 5.44 -4.31
C ALA A 18 4.11 5.06 -3.93
N LYS A 19 5.09 5.36 -4.78
CA LYS A 19 6.51 5.14 -4.48
C LYS A 19 6.98 5.95 -3.27
N HIS A 20 6.51 7.19 -3.14
CA HIS A 20 6.82 8.05 -2.00
C HIS A 20 6.31 7.48 -0.67
N ILE A 21 5.16 6.79 -0.67
CA ILE A 21 4.60 6.13 0.51
C ILE A 21 5.27 4.77 0.76
N ALA A 22 5.43 3.94 -0.27
CA ALA A 22 5.95 2.58 -0.12
C ALA A 22 7.41 2.55 0.37
N LYS A 23 8.23 3.53 -0.04
CA LYS A 23 9.65 3.62 0.34
C LYS A 23 9.87 3.74 1.85
N PRO A 24 9.31 4.72 2.58
CA PRO A 24 9.48 4.84 4.03
C PRO A 24 8.89 3.64 4.78
N GLU A 25 7.72 3.13 4.38
CA GLU A 25 7.12 1.96 5.01
C GLU A 25 8.00 0.72 4.88
N LEU A 26 8.50 0.44 3.68
CA LEU A 26 9.43 -0.67 3.47
C LEU A 26 10.72 -0.48 4.29
N ASN A 27 11.33 0.70 4.27
CA ASN A 27 12.55 0.96 5.06
C ASN A 27 12.33 0.76 6.56
N ARG A 28 11.15 1.16 7.07
CA ARG A 28 10.76 0.94 8.47
C ARG A 28 10.72 -0.55 8.81
N LEU A 29 10.09 -1.36 7.97
CA LEU A 29 10.03 -2.82 8.16
C LEU A 29 11.43 -3.45 8.11
N LEU A 30 12.19 -3.17 7.05
CA LEU A 30 13.54 -3.70 6.86
C LEU A 30 14.46 -3.36 8.05
N THR A 31 14.41 -2.11 8.53
CA THR A 31 15.21 -1.66 9.67
C THR A 31 14.76 -2.31 10.98
N SER A 32 13.45 -2.39 11.22
CA SER A 32 12.90 -2.93 12.47
C SER A 32 13.25 -4.40 12.66
N TYR A 33 13.20 -5.17 11.57
CA TYR A 33 13.51 -6.60 11.58
C TYR A 33 14.98 -6.90 11.28
N GLN A 34 15.80 -5.89 10.94
CA GLN A 34 17.21 -6.04 10.54
C GLN A 34 17.39 -7.02 9.37
N ILE A 35 16.52 -6.89 8.37
CA ILE A 35 16.49 -7.69 7.15
C ILE A 35 16.58 -6.79 5.92
N ASP A 36 16.92 -7.37 4.79
CA ASP A 36 17.04 -6.73 3.48
C ASP A 36 15.88 -7.10 2.53
N ASN A 37 15.08 -8.10 2.90
CA ASN A 37 13.91 -8.54 2.16
C ASN A 37 12.79 -9.02 3.12
N ILE A 38 11.55 -8.53 2.92
CA ILE A 38 10.40 -8.89 3.74
C ILE A 38 9.65 -10.15 3.29
N SER A 39 10.07 -10.84 2.22
CA SER A 39 9.31 -11.94 1.58
C SER A 39 8.96 -13.11 2.50
N CYS A 40 9.69 -13.27 3.60
CA CYS A 40 9.41 -14.30 4.61
C CYS A 40 8.26 -13.93 5.54
N PHE A 41 7.92 -12.64 5.63
CA PHE A 41 6.95 -12.10 6.59
C PHE A 41 5.85 -11.26 5.93
N GLY A 42 5.96 -11.01 4.63
CA GLY A 42 4.94 -10.27 3.91
C GLY A 42 5.39 -9.68 2.59
N SER A 43 4.56 -8.75 2.11
CA SER A 43 4.84 -7.94 0.93
C SER A 43 3.89 -6.75 0.86
N ILE A 44 4.34 -5.68 0.20
CA ILE A 44 3.47 -4.55 -0.17
C ILE A 44 3.11 -4.70 -1.64
N PHE A 45 1.82 -4.69 -1.97
CA PHE A 45 1.32 -4.66 -3.34
C PHE A 45 0.83 -3.27 -3.70
N VAL A 46 1.40 -2.69 -4.75
CA VAL A 46 0.94 -1.41 -5.32
C VAL A 46 0.00 -1.69 -6.48
N ILE A 47 -1.23 -1.20 -6.36
CA ILE A 47 -2.26 -1.25 -7.40
C ILE A 47 -2.08 -0.07 -8.33
N GLU A 48 -1.78 -0.34 -9.60
CA GLU A 48 -1.61 0.68 -10.64
C GLU A 48 -2.79 0.71 -11.63
N ASN A 49 -3.62 -0.33 -11.60
CA ASN A 49 -4.87 -0.41 -12.34
C ASN A 49 -5.95 -1.04 -11.44
N GLY A 50 -7.15 -0.45 -11.37
CA GLY A 50 -8.24 -0.91 -10.51
C GLY A 50 -8.64 -2.38 -10.70
N ALA A 51 -8.49 -2.94 -11.91
CA ALA A 51 -8.75 -4.36 -12.16
C ALA A 51 -7.79 -5.30 -11.42
N GLU A 52 -6.62 -4.81 -11.02
CA GLU A 52 -5.61 -5.61 -10.31
C GLU A 52 -5.98 -5.86 -8.85
N PHE A 53 -6.84 -5.02 -8.27
CA PHE A 53 -7.35 -5.21 -6.92
C PHE A 53 -8.08 -6.55 -6.77
N GLU A 54 -8.71 -7.03 -7.84
CA GLU A 54 -9.38 -8.33 -7.86
C GLU A 54 -8.43 -9.51 -8.13
N ASN A 55 -7.13 -9.27 -8.32
CA ASN A 55 -6.13 -10.32 -8.51
C ASN A 55 -5.55 -10.84 -7.18
N TYR A 56 -6.42 -11.17 -6.24
CA TYR A 56 -6.09 -11.60 -4.88
C TYR A 56 -5.17 -12.84 -4.84
N SER A 57 -5.33 -13.76 -5.79
CA SER A 57 -4.47 -14.95 -5.89
C SER A 57 -3.00 -14.60 -6.15
N ALA A 58 -2.72 -13.55 -6.94
CA ALA A 58 -1.36 -13.06 -7.15
C ALA A 58 -0.79 -12.38 -5.89
N MET A 59 -1.66 -11.97 -4.96
CA MET A 59 -1.28 -11.47 -3.65
C MET A 59 -1.02 -12.58 -2.62
N GLY A 60 -1.26 -13.84 -2.99
CA GLY A 60 -1.13 -15.00 -2.10
C GLY A 60 -2.36 -15.26 -1.25
N LEU A 61 -3.50 -14.63 -1.56
CA LEU A 61 -4.75 -14.83 -0.85
C LEU A 61 -5.54 -16.00 -1.47
N SER A 62 -6.20 -16.78 -0.62
CA SER A 62 -7.06 -17.90 -1.05
C SER A 62 -8.47 -17.46 -1.47
N GLU A 63 -8.89 -16.29 -1.03
CA GLU A 63 -10.22 -15.73 -1.28
C GLU A 63 -10.11 -14.27 -1.73
N PRO A 64 -11.12 -13.73 -2.44
CA PRO A 64 -11.14 -12.32 -2.79
C PRO A 64 -11.16 -11.42 -1.56
N ILE A 65 -10.67 -10.19 -1.72
CA ILE A 65 -10.64 -9.18 -0.65
C ILE A 65 -12.08 -8.73 -0.39
N ASN A 66 -12.78 -9.47 0.45
CA ASN A 66 -14.20 -9.26 0.77
C ASN A 66 -14.41 -8.82 2.22
N GLN A 67 -13.33 -8.80 3.00
CA GLN A 67 -13.31 -8.37 4.38
C GLN A 67 -12.70 -6.98 4.50
N ASN A 68 -13.04 -6.29 5.58
CA ASN A 68 -12.38 -5.06 5.98
C ASN A 68 -10.91 -5.34 6.29
N PHE A 69 -10.03 -4.41 5.91
CA PHE A 69 -8.64 -4.47 6.33
C PHE A 69 -8.52 -4.32 7.86
N GLU A 70 -7.50 -4.95 8.42
CA GLU A 70 -7.21 -4.92 9.85
C GLU A 70 -6.74 -3.52 10.24
N PHE A 71 -5.82 -2.95 9.47
CA PHE A 71 -5.32 -1.59 9.63
C PHE A 71 -5.49 -0.83 8.33
N THR A 72 -5.90 0.43 8.41
CA THR A 72 -5.96 1.31 7.25
C THR A 72 -5.32 2.64 7.53
N GLU A 73 -4.67 3.17 6.49
CA GLU A 73 -4.10 4.50 6.49
C GLU A 73 -4.52 5.22 5.22
N THR A 74 -4.81 6.52 5.36
CA THR A 74 -5.15 7.39 4.24
C THR A 74 -4.08 8.46 4.12
N TYR A 75 -3.43 8.51 2.96
CA TYR A 75 -2.38 9.48 2.66
C TYR A 75 -2.92 10.53 1.69
N HIS A 76 -2.98 11.77 2.17
CA HIS A 76 -3.29 12.95 1.38
C HIS A 76 -1.98 13.58 0.90
N ILE A 77 -1.59 13.31 -0.34
CA ILE A 77 -0.40 13.89 -0.97
C ILE A 77 -0.81 15.15 -1.71
N LYS A 78 -0.35 16.31 -1.23
CA LYS A 78 -0.53 17.59 -1.89
C LYS A 78 0.74 18.00 -2.61
N GLN A 79 0.61 18.26 -3.91
CA GLN A 79 1.66 18.82 -4.74
C GLN A 79 1.11 20.03 -5.48
N CYS A 80 1.62 21.22 -5.15
CA CYS A 80 1.12 22.49 -5.65
C CYS A 80 -0.41 22.63 -5.45
N ASN A 81 -1.18 22.63 -6.54
CA ASN A 81 -2.65 22.75 -6.53
C ASN A 81 -3.37 21.41 -6.73
N ARG A 82 -2.66 20.28 -6.68
CA ARG A 82 -3.23 18.93 -6.84
C ARG A 82 -3.13 18.18 -5.51
N GLU A 83 -4.19 17.49 -5.17
CA GLU A 83 -4.25 16.56 -4.04
C GLU A 83 -4.60 15.18 -4.59
N GLU A 84 -3.77 14.21 -4.26
CA GLU A 84 -4.02 12.80 -4.53
C GLU A 84 -4.18 12.06 -3.21
N ILE A 85 -5.14 11.14 -3.17
CA ILE A 85 -5.48 10.38 -1.98
C ILE A 85 -5.08 8.94 -2.25
N TYR A 86 -4.24 8.39 -1.38
CA TYR A 86 -3.84 6.99 -1.41
C TYR A 86 -4.39 6.26 -0.20
N LEU A 87 -4.83 5.03 -0.42
CA LEU A 87 -5.34 4.14 0.61
C LEU A 87 -4.31 3.03 0.80
N PHE A 88 -3.92 2.82 2.04
CA PHE A 88 -3.05 1.73 2.46
C PHE A 88 -3.83 0.84 3.41
N GLY A 89 -3.84 -0.46 3.16
CA GLY A 89 -4.58 -1.45 3.95
C GLY A 89 -3.73 -2.68 4.21
N CYS A 90 -3.81 -3.23 5.40
CA CYS A 90 -3.06 -4.42 5.80
C CYS A 90 -4.02 -5.59 6.06
N ILE A 91 -3.71 -6.76 5.50
CA ILE A 91 -4.36 -8.06 5.76
C ILE A 91 -3.39 -8.97 6.49
N ILE A 92 -3.76 -9.51 7.64
CA ILE A 92 -2.95 -10.46 8.39
C ILE A 92 -3.40 -11.88 8.02
N ILE A 93 -2.52 -12.63 7.35
CA ILE A 93 -2.81 -14.01 6.96
C ILE A 93 -2.57 -14.95 8.14
N CYS A 94 -1.47 -14.75 8.87
CA CYS A 94 -1.15 -15.45 10.10
C CYS A 94 -0.18 -14.62 10.95
N ASP A 95 0.17 -15.14 12.14
CA ASP A 95 1.06 -14.49 13.10
C ASP A 95 2.41 -14.04 12.51
N ASP A 96 2.88 -14.72 11.46
CA ASP A 96 4.18 -14.47 10.84
C ASP A 96 4.07 -13.85 9.43
N PHE A 97 2.87 -13.61 8.89
CA PHE A 97 2.72 -13.16 7.51
C PHE A 97 1.55 -12.18 7.29
N ALA A 98 1.88 -11.01 6.73
CA ALA A 98 0.90 -9.97 6.38
C ALA A 98 1.07 -9.48 4.93
N VAL A 99 -0.03 -9.01 4.35
CA VAL A 99 -0.08 -8.44 3.01
C VAL A 99 -0.57 -7.02 3.11
N ASP A 100 0.28 -6.08 2.69
CA ASP A 100 -0.10 -4.68 2.57
C ASP A 100 -0.53 -4.37 1.14
N ILE A 101 -1.55 -3.53 1.00
CA ILE A 101 -2.10 -3.11 -0.28
C ILE A 101 -2.13 -1.58 -0.29
N LEU A 102 -1.48 -0.99 -1.29
CA LEU A 102 -1.44 0.45 -1.52
C LEU A 102 -2.07 0.78 -2.88
N ALA A 103 -3.05 1.67 -2.89
CA ALA A 103 -3.75 2.08 -4.10
C ALA A 103 -4.04 3.59 -4.10
N ASN A 104 -3.96 4.23 -5.26
CA ASN A 104 -4.54 5.56 -5.42
C ASN A 104 -6.07 5.43 -5.44
N LYS A 105 -6.77 6.18 -4.59
CA LYS A 105 -8.23 6.13 -4.43
C LYS A 105 -8.98 6.28 -5.76
N LYS A 106 -8.45 7.08 -6.70
CA LYS A 106 -9.06 7.32 -8.02
C LYS A 106 -9.14 6.08 -8.92
N LEU A 107 -8.36 5.04 -8.63
CA LEU A 107 -8.30 3.81 -9.42
C LEU A 107 -9.38 2.80 -9.01
N LEU A 108 -9.98 2.99 -7.83
CA LEU A 108 -10.86 2.02 -7.20
C LEU A 108 -12.33 2.41 -7.40
N THR A 109 -13.20 1.41 -7.42
CA THR A 109 -14.65 1.62 -7.33
C THR A 109 -15.06 1.98 -5.90
N ASP A 110 -16.26 2.54 -5.72
CA ASP A 110 -16.77 2.86 -4.38
C ASP A 110 -16.80 1.61 -3.48
N GLU A 111 -17.21 0.45 -4.02
CA GLU A 111 -17.21 -0.83 -3.29
C GLU A 111 -15.79 -1.23 -2.85
N GLN A 112 -14.78 -1.03 -3.71
CA GLN A 112 -13.39 -1.33 -3.36
C GLN A 112 -12.85 -0.35 -2.32
N ILE A 113 -13.25 0.93 -2.38
CA ILE A 113 -12.87 1.95 -1.40
C ILE A 113 -13.46 1.64 -0.03
N GLU A 114 -14.71 1.17 0.05
CA GLU A 114 -15.37 0.80 1.30
C GLU A 114 -14.61 -0.29 2.07
N ARG A 115 -13.90 -1.17 1.35
CA ARG A 115 -13.07 -2.22 1.95
C ARG A 115 -11.90 -1.65 2.74
N PHE A 116 -11.37 -0.47 2.36
CA PHE A 116 -10.38 0.31 3.12
C PHE A 116 -10.99 1.03 4.34
N SER A 117 -11.99 0.42 4.97
CA SER A 117 -12.41 0.75 6.32
C SER A 117 -11.74 -0.21 7.30
N SER A 118 -11.02 0.33 8.28
CA SER A 118 -10.42 -0.51 9.32
C SER A 118 -11.43 -0.85 10.40
N SER A 119 -11.32 -2.07 10.92
CA SER A 119 -12.03 -2.51 12.13
C SER A 119 -11.30 -2.16 13.44
N ILE A 120 -10.03 -1.74 13.37
CA ILE A 120 -9.14 -1.52 14.53
C ILE A 120 -8.64 -0.08 14.60
N GLN A 121 -8.00 0.42 13.55
CA GLN A 121 -7.39 1.75 13.51
C GLN A 121 -7.37 2.31 12.10
N ASN A 122 -7.82 3.57 11.97
CA ASN A 122 -7.72 4.37 10.75
C ASN A 122 -6.86 5.60 11.04
N THR A 123 -5.76 5.77 10.30
CA THR A 123 -4.83 6.90 10.47
C THR A 123 -4.80 7.76 9.21
N GLU A 124 -4.86 9.08 9.36
CA GLU A 124 -4.77 10.03 8.24
C GLU A 124 -3.43 10.77 8.28
N TYR A 125 -2.72 10.77 7.15
CA TYR A 125 -1.48 11.51 6.97
C TYR A 125 -1.65 12.58 5.88
N LYS A 126 -1.12 13.78 6.15
CA LYS A 126 -1.08 14.89 5.18
C LYS A 126 0.36 15.17 4.83
N ILE A 127 0.71 14.95 3.57
CA ILE A 127 2.06 15.13 3.04
C ILE A 127 2.01 16.26 2.04
N ASN A 128 2.78 17.32 2.30
CA ASN A 128 3.01 18.38 1.33
C ASN A 128 4.36 18.11 0.67
N ILE A 129 4.37 17.92 -0.64
CA ILE A 129 5.59 17.77 -1.42
C ILE A 129 5.90 19.15 -2.02
N ASP A 130 6.83 19.87 -1.39
CA ASP A 130 7.45 21.04 -1.99
C ASP A 130 8.33 20.55 -3.15
N THR A 131 8.33 21.29 -4.27
CA THR A 131 8.83 20.87 -5.60
C THR A 131 10.33 20.57 -5.74
N GLU A 132 11.04 20.24 -4.67
CA GLU A 132 12.46 19.93 -4.67
C GLU A 132 12.68 18.48 -4.20
N ASP A 133 12.48 17.52 -5.11
CA ASP A 133 13.23 16.24 -5.20
C ASP A 133 12.44 15.23 -6.04
N PHE A 134 12.65 15.28 -7.36
CA PHE A 134 12.44 14.17 -8.31
C PHE A 134 13.64 14.05 -9.23
#